data_AF-A0A0C9VC39-F1
#
_entry.id   AF-A0A0C9VC39-F1
#
_cell.length_a   1.000
_cell.length_b   1.000
_cell.length_c   1.000
_cell.angle_alpha   90.00
_cell.angle_beta   90.00
_cell.angle_gamma   90.00
#
_symmetry.space_group_name_H-M   'P 1'
#
loop_
_entity.id
_entity.type
_entity.pdbx_description
1 polymer ?
#
loop_
_entity_poly.entity_id
_entity_poly.type
_entity_poly.pdbx_seq_one_letter_code
_entity_poly.pdbx_strand_id
1 'polypeptide(L)'
;MYESEQHENTWSTLDLMFCSTPLIDRLINCDVCGEDRIPHTDHLPVHSSFDVSILKTNRPAGRNYQNVDWDKFGLSLANALNNTLLTTAITPTMNTDLDTYVSHLTTATQTTIELHVPHCKASPYSKRWWTPELKILCKKYSLMDRIAFHSRGTPQEEECMTRCKIARNTYTSAIKKAKTEHWKNWIENVNERDIWTAEKLA
;
A
#
# COMPACT_ATOMS: atom_id res chain seq x y z
N MET A 1 19.45 7.00 -15.06
CA MET A 1 20.56 6.55 -15.94
C MET A 1 20.13 5.24 -16.61
N TYR A 2 20.18 5.18 -17.95
CA TYR A 2 19.66 4.11 -18.81
C TYR A 2 20.81 3.32 -19.46
N GLU A 3 20.67 1.99 -19.55
CA GLU A 3 21.58 1.07 -20.24
C GLU A 3 20.86 0.53 -21.49
N SER A 4 21.27 0.98 -22.69
CA SER A 4 20.58 0.60 -23.93
C SER A 4 20.99 -0.79 -24.39
N GLU A 5 20.03 -1.64 -24.78
CA GLU A 5 20.31 -2.94 -25.39
C GLU A 5 20.96 -2.83 -26.80
N GLN A 6 20.90 -1.65 -27.44
CA GLN A 6 21.40 -1.42 -28.80
C GLN A 6 22.84 -0.87 -28.87
N HIS A 7 23.37 -0.40 -27.75
CA HIS A 7 24.71 0.17 -27.65
C HIS A 7 25.37 -0.36 -26.37
N GLU A 8 26.20 -1.40 -26.53
CA GLU A 8 26.97 -1.98 -25.43
C GLU A 8 27.79 -0.88 -24.73
N ASN A 9 27.63 -0.78 -23.39
CA ASN A 9 28.41 0.08 -22.49
C ASN A 9 28.22 1.60 -22.55
N THR A 10 27.15 2.14 -23.14
CA THR A 10 26.87 3.59 -23.07
C THR A 10 25.79 3.95 -22.06
N TRP A 11 26.16 4.77 -21.06
CA TRP A 11 25.25 5.31 -20.05
C TRP A 11 24.62 6.61 -20.54
N SER A 12 23.29 6.74 -20.39
CA SER A 12 22.57 7.98 -20.72
C SER A 12 21.81 8.55 -19.52
N THR A 13 21.84 9.88 -19.36
CA THR A 13 21.06 10.62 -18.36
C THR A 13 19.79 11.15 -19.00
N LEU A 14 18.72 10.36 -18.94
CA LEU A 14 17.41 10.70 -19.50
C LEU A 14 16.47 11.34 -18.46
N ASP A 15 16.64 10.96 -17.19
CA ASP A 15 15.83 11.44 -16.08
C ASP A 15 16.44 12.71 -15.49
N LEU A 16 15.75 13.83 -15.65
CA LEU A 16 16.17 15.15 -15.15
C LEU A 16 15.20 15.65 -14.08
N MET A 17 15.74 16.26 -13.02
CA MET A 17 14.95 16.97 -12.02
C MET A 17 15.08 18.47 -12.26
N PHE A 18 13.94 19.13 -12.46
CA PHE A 18 13.88 20.58 -12.61
C PHE A 18 13.22 21.17 -11.36
N CYS A 19 13.81 22.25 -10.85
CA CYS A 19 13.23 23.00 -9.74
C CYS A 19 13.21 24.51 -10.06
N SER A 20 12.30 25.23 -9.41
CA SER A 20 12.23 26.69 -9.54
C SER A 20 13.39 27.35 -8.81
N THR A 21 13.76 28.57 -9.24
CA THR A 21 14.86 29.33 -8.63
C THR A 21 14.73 29.47 -7.11
N PRO A 22 13.55 29.75 -6.51
CA PRO A 22 13.46 29.82 -5.04
C PRO A 22 13.65 28.47 -4.31
N LEU A 23 13.51 27.35 -5.03
CA LEU A 23 13.62 26.01 -4.46
C LEU A 23 15.06 25.47 -4.54
N ILE A 24 15.90 26.00 -5.45
CA ILE A 24 17.31 25.59 -5.57
C ILE A 24 18.10 25.89 -4.29
N ASP A 25 17.80 27.01 -3.64
CA ASP A 25 18.44 27.42 -2.38
C ASP A 25 18.13 26.46 -1.22
N ARG A 26 17.11 25.62 -1.40
CA ARG A 26 16.70 24.58 -0.44
C ARG A 26 17.15 23.19 -0.88
N LEU A 27 17.79 23.02 -2.02
CA LEU A 27 18.26 21.70 -2.48
C LEU A 27 19.45 21.26 -1.61
N ILE A 28 19.28 20.15 -0.89
CA ILE A 28 20.34 19.53 -0.09
C ILE A 28 21.20 18.61 -0.96
N ASN A 29 20.57 17.75 -1.77
CA ASN A 29 21.26 16.91 -2.75
C ASN A 29 20.33 16.57 -3.91
N CYS A 30 20.93 16.28 -5.06
CA CYS A 30 20.28 15.58 -6.16
C CYS A 30 21.28 14.57 -6.75
N ASP A 31 21.10 13.28 -6.50
CA ASP A 31 22.04 12.24 -6.94
C ASP A 31 21.34 10.97 -7.42
N VAL A 32 22.03 10.16 -8.21
CA VAL A 32 21.55 8.86 -8.67
C VAL A 32 21.82 7.82 -7.58
N CYS A 33 20.76 7.22 -7.05
CA CYS A 33 20.90 6.19 -6.01
C CYS A 33 20.88 4.78 -6.63
N GLY A 34 22.07 4.23 -6.90
CA GLY A 34 22.20 2.86 -7.43
C GLY A 34 21.67 1.78 -6.47
N GLU A 35 21.74 2.02 -5.15
CA GLU A 35 21.32 1.06 -4.13
C GLU A 35 19.81 0.89 -4.01
N ASP A 36 19.06 1.93 -4.41
CA ASP A 36 17.60 1.99 -4.40
C ASP A 36 17.00 1.65 -5.77
N ARG A 37 17.80 1.06 -6.67
CA ARG A 37 17.32 0.59 -7.96
C ARG A 37 16.08 -0.29 -7.77
N ILE A 38 15.02 0.08 -8.46
CA ILE A 38 13.75 -0.63 -8.36
C ILE A 38 13.88 -1.96 -9.16
N PRO A 39 13.40 -3.08 -8.60
CA PRO A 39 13.16 -4.30 -9.33
C PRO A 39 12.51 -4.08 -10.70
N HIS A 40 13.13 -4.57 -11.79
CA HIS A 40 12.63 -4.50 -13.18
C HIS A 40 12.63 -3.13 -13.86
N THR A 41 13.37 -2.14 -13.37
CA THR A 41 13.64 -0.90 -14.13
C THR A 41 15.05 -0.90 -14.71
N ASP A 42 15.13 -0.48 -15.96
CA ASP A 42 16.35 -0.11 -16.69
C ASP A 42 16.81 1.32 -16.34
N HIS A 43 15.97 2.12 -15.70
CA HIS A 43 16.32 3.41 -15.11
C HIS A 43 16.83 3.28 -13.67
N LEU A 44 17.86 4.05 -13.33
CA LEU A 44 18.27 4.34 -11.95
C LEU A 44 17.46 5.50 -11.36
N PRO A 45 16.99 5.41 -10.10
CA PRO A 45 16.27 6.49 -9.45
C PRO A 45 17.19 7.69 -9.19
N VAL A 46 16.64 8.89 -9.39
CA VAL A 46 17.24 10.16 -8.97
C VAL A 46 16.62 10.55 -7.64
N HIS A 47 17.45 10.70 -6.61
CA HIS A 47 17.04 11.14 -5.28
C HIS A 47 17.32 12.62 -5.15
N SER A 48 16.27 13.41 -4.91
CA SER A 48 16.40 14.84 -4.62
C SER A 48 15.87 15.12 -3.23
N SER A 49 16.72 15.71 -2.39
CA SER A 49 16.39 16.08 -1.01
C SER A 49 16.35 17.59 -0.88
N PHE A 50 15.29 18.13 -0.28
CA PHE A 50 15.10 19.56 -0.08
C PHE A 50 14.88 19.90 1.40
N ASP A 51 15.44 21.02 1.85
CA ASP A 51 15.18 21.61 3.15
C ASP A 51 13.87 22.41 3.12
N VAL A 52 12.75 21.70 3.27
CA VAL A 52 11.41 22.30 3.24
C VAL A 52 10.57 21.83 4.42
N SER A 53 9.93 22.80 5.09
CA SER A 53 8.88 22.52 6.07
C SER A 53 7.55 22.27 5.36
N ILE A 54 7.15 21.00 5.24
CA ILE A 54 5.85 20.63 4.66
C ILE A 54 4.82 20.52 5.79
N LEU A 55 3.73 21.27 5.69
CA LEU A 55 2.55 21.04 6.54
C LEU A 55 1.92 19.70 6.13
N LYS A 56 2.19 18.65 6.91
CA LYS A 56 1.54 17.35 6.71
C LYS A 56 0.10 17.45 7.21
N THR A 57 -0.86 17.32 6.31
CA THR A 57 -2.25 17.09 6.71
C THR A 57 -2.37 15.70 7.31
N ASN A 58 -2.72 15.61 8.59
CA ASN A 58 -3.07 14.34 9.21
C ASN A 58 -4.36 13.81 8.58
N ARG A 59 -4.24 12.90 7.60
CA ARG A 59 -5.39 12.11 7.17
C ARG A 59 -5.66 11.08 8.29
N PRO A 60 -6.86 11.06 8.88
CA PRO A 60 -7.18 10.04 9.87
C PRO A 60 -7.01 8.66 9.24
N ALA A 61 -6.40 7.74 9.99
CA ALA A 61 -6.20 6.38 9.52
C ALA A 61 -7.58 5.74 9.25
N GLY A 62 -7.80 5.27 8.03
CA GLY A 62 -9.05 4.60 7.65
C GLY A 62 -9.33 3.40 8.55
N ARG A 63 -10.58 2.95 8.61
CA ARG A 63 -10.99 1.78 9.40
C ARG A 63 -10.81 0.49 8.58
N ASN A 64 -10.26 -0.56 9.19
CA ASN A 64 -10.04 -1.86 8.56
C ASN A 64 -11.16 -2.84 8.91
N TYR A 65 -12.29 -2.72 8.21
CA TYR A 65 -13.46 -3.58 8.40
C TYR A 65 -13.23 -5.05 8.02
N GLN A 66 -12.15 -5.36 7.27
CA GLN A 66 -11.83 -6.75 6.89
C GLN A 66 -11.23 -7.57 8.03
N ASN A 67 -10.67 -6.92 9.04
CA ASN A 67 -9.99 -7.58 10.15
C ASN A 67 -10.73 -7.38 11.49
N VAL A 68 -12.05 -7.27 11.41
CA VAL A 68 -12.94 -7.13 12.57
C VAL A 68 -13.32 -8.52 13.06
N ASP A 69 -13.21 -8.72 14.37
CA ASP A 69 -13.84 -9.85 15.06
C ASP A 69 -15.33 -9.54 15.19
N TRP A 70 -16.11 -9.97 14.19
CA TRP A 70 -17.53 -9.64 14.08
C TRP A 70 -18.38 -10.20 15.23
N ASP A 71 -17.97 -11.32 15.83
CA ASP A 71 -18.65 -11.91 16.97
C ASP A 71 -18.52 -11.01 18.21
N LYS A 72 -17.29 -10.56 18.53
CA LYS A 72 -17.07 -9.60 19.63
C LYS A 72 -17.69 -8.24 19.37
N PHE A 73 -17.62 -7.78 18.11
CA PHE A 73 -18.27 -6.55 17.69
C PHE A 73 -19.78 -6.62 17.94
N GLY A 74 -20.43 -7.68 17.47
CA GLY A 74 -21.88 -7.88 17.62
C GLY A 74 -22.32 -7.94 19.08
N LEU A 75 -21.59 -8.69 19.91
CA LEU A 75 -21.86 -8.74 21.36
C LEU A 75 -21.74 -7.37 22.02
N SER A 76 -20.71 -6.61 21.66
CA SER A 76 -20.48 -5.28 22.25
C SER A 76 -21.51 -4.26 21.77
N LEU A 77 -21.89 -4.31 20.49
CA LEU A 77 -22.95 -3.46 19.95
C LEU A 77 -24.30 -3.77 20.63
N ALA A 78 -24.66 -5.05 20.74
CA ALA A 78 -25.89 -5.47 21.40
C ALA A 78 -25.95 -4.99 22.86
N ASN A 79 -24.84 -5.12 23.60
CA ASN A 79 -24.73 -4.61 24.96
C ASN A 79 -24.84 -3.08 25.02
N ALA A 80 -24.15 -2.37 24.10
CA ALA A 80 -24.23 -0.92 24.03
C ALA A 80 -25.67 -0.45 23.75
N LEU A 81 -26.34 -1.07 22.78
CA LEU A 81 -27.72 -0.75 22.42
C LEU A 81 -28.70 -1.10 23.55
N ASN A 82 -28.55 -2.23 24.24
CA ASN A 82 -29.41 -2.56 25.38
C ASN A 82 -29.25 -1.58 26.55
N ASN A 83 -28.05 -1.01 26.72
CA ASN A 83 -27.77 -0.05 27.78
C ASN A 83 -28.17 1.40 27.41
N THR A 84 -28.12 1.78 26.13
CA THR A 84 -28.44 3.15 25.66
C THR A 84 -29.87 3.30 25.15
N LEU A 85 -30.41 2.27 24.51
CA LEU A 85 -31.80 2.19 24.07
C LEU A 85 -32.57 1.41 25.15
N LEU A 86 -32.91 2.11 26.22
CA LEU A 86 -33.73 1.56 27.31
C LEU A 86 -35.03 0.95 26.74
N THR A 87 -35.13 -0.38 26.85
CA THR A 87 -36.25 -1.35 27.02
C THR A 87 -37.72 -1.00 26.78
N THR A 88 -38.11 0.25 26.53
CA THR A 88 -39.47 0.65 26.20
C THR A 88 -39.55 1.02 24.74
N ALA A 89 -40.52 0.45 24.02
CA ALA A 89 -40.87 0.88 22.67
C ALA A 89 -41.15 2.38 22.70
N ILE A 90 -40.16 3.19 22.31
CA ILE A 90 -40.33 4.62 22.16
C ILE A 90 -41.25 4.78 20.95
N THR A 91 -42.51 5.10 21.20
CA THR A 91 -43.36 5.73 20.21
C THR A 91 -43.02 7.21 20.24
N PRO A 92 -42.11 7.71 19.37
CA PRO A 92 -41.74 9.12 19.37
C PRO A 92 -43.01 9.94 19.16
N THR A 93 -43.29 10.85 20.07
CA THR A 93 -44.46 11.73 20.00
C THR A 93 -44.06 13.11 19.48
N MET A 94 -42.78 13.45 19.57
CA MET A 94 -42.17 14.68 19.06
C MET A 94 -40.93 14.37 18.22
N ASN A 95 -40.58 15.27 17.30
CA ASN A 95 -39.36 15.15 16.48
C ASN A 95 -38.09 15.03 17.33
N THR A 96 -38.05 15.70 18.49
CA THR A 96 -36.93 15.64 19.44
C THR A 96 -36.67 14.24 19.99
N ASP A 97 -37.72 13.42 20.13
CA ASP A 97 -37.61 12.04 20.60
C ASP A 97 -36.92 11.18 19.55
N LEU A 98 -37.25 11.42 18.27
CA LEU A 98 -36.62 10.75 17.13
C LEU A 98 -35.15 11.15 17.01
N ASP A 99 -34.83 12.43 17.12
CA ASP A 99 -33.45 12.93 17.08
C ASP A 99 -32.59 12.31 18.20
N THR A 100 -33.15 12.23 19.40
CA THR A 100 -32.49 11.61 20.56
C THR A 100 -32.23 10.13 20.31
N TYR A 101 -33.22 9.41 19.76
CA TYR A 101 -33.07 8.01 19.40
C TYR A 101 -31.97 7.78 18.36
N VAL A 102 -31.99 8.56 17.27
CA VAL A 102 -30.96 8.50 16.22
C VAL A 102 -29.58 8.82 16.79
N SER A 103 -29.49 9.81 17.69
CA SER A 103 -28.25 10.16 18.37
C SER A 103 -27.72 8.97 19.19
N HIS A 104 -28.55 8.32 20.00
CA HIS A 104 -28.13 7.18 20.81
C HIS A 104 -27.69 5.98 19.96
N LEU A 105 -28.42 5.67 18.89
CA LEU A 105 -28.05 4.63 17.94
C LEU A 105 -26.71 4.93 17.26
N THR A 106 -26.53 6.18 16.81
CA THR A 106 -25.30 6.64 16.17
C THR A 106 -24.14 6.55 17.14
N THR A 107 -24.30 7.04 18.36
CA THR A 107 -23.26 6.97 19.40
C THR A 107 -22.90 5.52 19.72
N ALA A 108 -23.86 4.65 19.98
CA ALA A 108 -23.57 3.24 20.28
C ALA A 108 -22.81 2.55 19.14
N THR A 109 -23.19 2.84 17.89
CA THR A 109 -22.53 2.30 16.70
C THR A 109 -21.10 2.84 16.57
N GLN A 110 -20.89 4.15 16.70
CA GLN A 110 -19.57 4.76 16.57
C GLN A 110 -18.62 4.32 17.70
N THR A 111 -19.08 4.26 18.94
CA THR A 111 -18.26 3.78 20.06
C THR A 111 -17.85 2.32 19.86
N THR A 112 -18.74 1.49 19.31
CA THR A 112 -18.42 0.09 19.01
C THR A 112 -17.41 -0.02 17.87
N ILE A 113 -17.54 0.83 16.83
CA ILE A 113 -16.56 0.94 15.75
C ILE A 113 -15.19 1.35 16.28
N GLU A 114 -15.14 2.32 17.19
CA GLU A 114 -13.91 2.77 17.80
C GLU A 114 -13.21 1.68 18.60
N LEU A 115 -13.98 0.88 19.33
CA LEU A 115 -13.48 -0.19 20.20
C LEU A 115 -12.96 -1.39 19.41
N HIS A 116 -13.66 -1.80 18.35
CA HIS A 116 -13.44 -3.10 17.71
C HIS A 116 -12.92 -3.04 16.28
N VAL A 117 -13.04 -1.90 15.59
CA VAL A 117 -12.58 -1.79 14.20
C VAL A 117 -11.17 -1.23 14.18
N PRO A 118 -10.15 -2.07 13.90
CA PRO A 118 -8.77 -1.61 13.89
C PRO A 118 -8.56 -0.57 12.80
N HIS A 119 -7.60 0.34 13.01
CA HIS A 119 -7.20 1.27 11.96
C HIS A 119 -6.37 0.55 10.89
N CYS A 120 -6.63 0.89 9.63
CA CYS A 120 -5.75 0.59 8.52
C CYS A 120 -4.38 1.19 8.80
N LYS A 121 -3.34 0.39 8.66
CA LYS A 121 -1.98 0.92 8.48
C LYS A 121 -1.96 1.57 7.10
N ALA A 122 -2.17 2.88 7.06
CA ALA A 122 -2.10 3.65 5.83
C ALA A 122 -0.68 3.53 5.27
N SER A 123 -0.53 2.79 4.18
CA SER A 123 0.64 2.86 3.32
C SER A 123 0.13 3.02 1.89
N PRO A 124 0.59 4.05 1.16
CA PRO A 124 0.24 4.22 -0.25
C PRO A 124 0.73 3.04 -1.12
N TYR A 125 1.57 2.18 -0.57
CA TYR A 125 2.11 0.98 -1.22
C TYR A 125 1.36 -0.32 -0.84
N SER A 126 0.30 -0.23 -0.02
CA SER A 126 -0.51 -1.40 0.36
C SER A 126 -1.29 -1.92 -0.84
N LYS A 127 -0.87 -3.08 -1.38
CA LYS A 127 -1.61 -3.78 -2.44
C LYS A 127 -2.31 -5.00 -1.83
N ARG A 128 -3.59 -5.20 -2.12
CA ARG A 128 -4.40 -6.31 -1.55
C ARG A 128 -3.88 -7.70 -1.92
N TRP A 129 -3.23 -7.84 -3.06
CA TRP A 129 -2.58 -9.07 -3.54
C TRP A 129 -1.14 -9.25 -3.00
N TRP A 130 -0.61 -8.30 -2.22
CA TRP A 130 0.76 -8.36 -1.73
C TRP A 130 0.88 -9.23 -0.48
N THR A 131 1.60 -10.34 -0.60
CA THR A 131 1.77 -11.31 0.48
C THR A 131 3.11 -11.16 1.20
N PRO A 132 3.26 -11.69 2.44
CA PRO A 132 4.54 -11.73 3.14
C PRO A 132 5.66 -12.43 2.35
N GLU A 133 5.33 -13.46 1.58
CA GLU A 133 6.28 -14.20 0.73
C GLU A 133 6.84 -13.30 -0.38
N LEU A 134 5.99 -12.48 -1.01
CA LEU A 134 6.43 -11.50 -2.01
C LEU A 134 7.40 -10.48 -1.41
N LYS A 135 7.23 -10.10 -0.15
CA LYS A 135 8.17 -9.20 0.54
C LYS A 135 9.54 -9.86 0.71
N ILE A 136 9.59 -11.15 1.05
CA ILE A 136 10.84 -11.91 1.17
C ILE A 136 11.54 -12.01 -0.19
N LEU A 137 10.80 -12.39 -1.23
CA LEU A 137 11.32 -12.52 -2.59
C LEU A 137 11.81 -11.18 -3.16
N CYS A 138 11.08 -10.09 -2.91
CA CYS A 138 11.48 -8.74 -3.29
C CYS A 138 12.82 -8.34 -2.65
N LYS A 139 13.00 -8.58 -1.35
CA LYS A 139 14.27 -8.33 -0.65
C LYS A 139 15.40 -9.17 -1.22
N LYS A 140 15.16 -10.46 -1.48
CA LYS A 140 16.15 -11.36 -2.07
C LYS A 140 16.58 -10.88 -3.46
N TYR A 141 15.63 -10.51 -4.32
CA TYR A 141 15.94 -9.95 -5.63
C TYR A 141 16.74 -8.65 -5.53
N SER A 142 16.28 -7.69 -4.72
CA SER A 142 16.98 -6.40 -4.53
C SER A 142 18.43 -6.58 -4.06
N LEU A 143 18.68 -7.53 -3.16
CA LEU A 143 20.04 -7.87 -2.73
C LEU A 143 20.89 -8.45 -3.87
N MET A 144 20.35 -9.41 -4.63
CA MET A 144 21.09 -10.01 -5.76
C MET A 144 21.33 -8.99 -6.88
N ASP A 145 20.40 -8.07 -7.11
CA ASP A 145 20.54 -7.00 -8.11
C ASP A 145 21.66 -6.03 -7.72
N ARG A 146 21.73 -5.65 -6.45
CA ARG A 146 22.82 -4.83 -5.91
C ARG A 146 24.17 -5.53 -6.02
N ILE A 147 24.24 -6.82 -5.69
CA ILE A 147 25.48 -7.60 -5.83
C ILE A 147 25.91 -7.65 -7.30
N ALA A 148 24.98 -7.92 -8.21
CA ALA A 148 25.25 -7.93 -9.65
C ALA A 148 25.71 -6.56 -10.17
N PHE A 149 25.14 -5.47 -9.65
CA PHE A 149 25.56 -4.11 -9.97
C PHE A 149 27.02 -3.86 -9.59
N HIS A 150 27.44 -4.28 -8.39
CA HIS A 150 28.80 -4.07 -7.88
C HIS A 150 29.83 -5.06 -8.43
N SER A 151 29.42 -6.22 -8.93
CA SER A 151 30.33 -7.19 -9.56
C SER A 151 30.72 -6.83 -10.99
N ARG A 152 30.20 -5.73 -11.54
CA ARG A 152 30.50 -5.33 -12.92
C ARG A 152 31.99 -5.05 -13.11
N GLY A 153 32.57 -5.60 -14.18
CA GLY A 153 34.00 -5.50 -14.46
C GLY A 153 34.87 -6.39 -13.56
N THR A 154 34.27 -7.25 -12.74
CA THR A 154 35.01 -8.26 -11.96
C THR A 154 34.84 -9.66 -12.57
N PRO A 155 35.74 -10.61 -12.29
CA PRO A 155 35.60 -11.99 -12.76
C PRO A 155 34.32 -12.71 -12.26
N GLN A 156 33.62 -12.15 -11.28
CA GLN A 156 32.40 -12.72 -10.69
C GLN A 156 31.12 -12.20 -11.35
N GLU A 157 31.22 -11.28 -12.31
CA GLU A 157 30.08 -10.63 -12.97
C GLU A 157 29.04 -11.64 -13.49
N GLU A 158 29.48 -12.65 -14.24
CA GLU A 158 28.60 -13.65 -14.85
C GLU A 158 27.82 -14.47 -13.81
N GLU A 159 28.48 -14.88 -12.72
CA GLU A 159 27.85 -15.64 -11.64
C GLU A 159 26.81 -14.77 -10.92
N CYS A 160 27.18 -13.54 -10.56
CA CYS A 160 26.31 -12.60 -9.86
C CYS A 160 25.09 -12.22 -10.72
N MET A 161 25.28 -11.98 -12.02
CA MET A 161 24.19 -11.75 -12.98
C MET A 161 23.26 -12.96 -13.09
N THR A 162 23.80 -14.18 -13.15
CA THR A 162 22.98 -15.40 -13.22
C THR A 162 22.12 -15.57 -11.98
N ARG A 163 22.69 -15.36 -10.79
CA ARG A 163 21.95 -15.40 -9.52
C ARG A 163 20.86 -14.32 -9.45
N CYS A 164 21.16 -13.12 -9.93
CA CYS A 164 20.17 -12.05 -10.06
C CYS A 164 19.03 -12.43 -11.01
N LYS A 165 19.32 -12.99 -12.18
CA LYS A 165 18.32 -13.47 -13.15
C LYS A 165 17.38 -14.52 -12.53
N ILE A 166 17.93 -15.48 -11.77
CA ILE A 166 17.12 -16.50 -11.07
C ILE A 166 16.19 -15.83 -10.06
N ALA A 167 16.73 -14.97 -9.18
CA ALA A 167 15.94 -14.30 -8.15
C ALA A 167 14.83 -13.41 -8.76
N ARG A 168 15.14 -12.70 -9.85
CA ARG A 168 14.18 -11.93 -10.64
C ARG A 168 13.05 -12.82 -11.14
N ASN A 169 13.36 -13.89 -11.88
CA ASN A 169 12.36 -14.78 -12.47
C ASN A 169 11.45 -15.42 -11.41
N THR A 170 12.02 -15.85 -10.27
CA THR A 170 11.24 -16.38 -9.14
C THR A 170 10.28 -15.32 -8.59
N TYR A 171 10.76 -14.09 -8.38
CA TYR A 171 9.94 -13.00 -7.88
C TYR A 171 8.83 -12.60 -8.87
N THR A 172 9.15 -12.44 -10.17
CA THR A 172 8.16 -12.10 -11.21
C THR A 172 7.06 -13.16 -11.30
N SER A 173 7.44 -14.44 -11.25
CA SER A 173 6.49 -15.56 -11.30
C SER A 173 5.57 -15.55 -10.09
N ALA A 174 6.12 -15.30 -8.90
CA ALA A 174 5.34 -15.18 -7.68
C ALA A 174 4.37 -14.00 -7.71
N ILE A 175 4.77 -12.83 -8.25
CA ILE A 175 3.85 -11.69 -8.43
C ILE A 175 2.68 -12.08 -9.34
N LYS A 176 2.96 -12.69 -10.50
CA LYS A 176 1.93 -13.11 -11.46
C LYS A 176 0.95 -14.09 -10.81
N LYS A 177 1.46 -15.04 -10.02
CA LYS A 177 0.66 -16.00 -9.27
C LYS A 177 -0.23 -15.28 -8.23
N ALA A 178 0.34 -14.46 -7.37
CA ALA A 178 -0.39 -13.76 -6.31
C ALA A 178 -1.48 -12.82 -6.86
N LYS A 179 -1.21 -12.10 -7.96
CA LYS A 179 -2.22 -11.28 -8.64
C LYS A 179 -3.37 -12.13 -9.18
N THR A 180 -3.04 -13.23 -9.87
CA THR A 180 -4.04 -14.13 -10.46
C THR A 180 -4.89 -14.79 -9.37
N GLU A 181 -4.27 -15.30 -8.30
CA GLU A 181 -4.98 -15.93 -7.17
C GLU A 181 -5.87 -14.93 -6.45
N HIS A 182 -5.36 -13.71 -6.19
CA HIS A 182 -6.17 -12.66 -5.60
C HIS A 182 -7.39 -12.31 -6.45
N TRP A 183 -7.21 -12.19 -7.77
CA TRP A 183 -8.31 -11.90 -8.69
C TRP A 183 -9.34 -13.03 -8.74
N LYS A 184 -8.90 -14.29 -8.81
CA LYS A 184 -9.79 -15.47 -8.79
C LYS A 184 -10.59 -15.54 -7.49
N ASN A 185 -9.91 -15.46 -6.34
CA ASN A 185 -10.55 -15.46 -5.04
C ASN A 185 -11.54 -14.29 -4.90
N TRP A 186 -11.24 -13.13 -5.47
CA TRP A 186 -12.16 -12.01 -5.46
C TRP A 186 -13.43 -12.30 -6.27
N ILE A 187 -13.30 -12.81 -7.51
CA ILE A 187 -14.46 -13.20 -8.34
C ILE A 187 -15.31 -14.26 -7.64
N GLU A 188 -14.69 -15.28 -7.06
CA GLU A 188 -15.41 -16.39 -6.42
C GLU A 188 -16.23 -15.97 -5.19
N ASN A 189 -15.91 -14.81 -4.58
CA ASN A 189 -16.57 -14.30 -3.38
C ASN A 189 -17.39 -13.02 -3.64
N VAL A 190 -17.56 -12.61 -4.90
CA VAL A 190 -18.36 -11.43 -5.28
C VAL A 190 -19.83 -11.82 -5.43
N ASN A 191 -20.71 -11.09 -4.73
CA ASN A 191 -22.16 -11.22 -4.89
C ASN A 191 -22.66 -10.39 -6.08
N GLU A 192 -23.88 -10.66 -6.59
CA GLU A 192 -24.49 -9.94 -7.73
C GLU A 192 -24.49 -8.41 -7.60
N ARG A 193 -24.47 -7.88 -6.36
CA ARG A 193 -24.43 -6.44 -6.07
C ARG A 193 -23.05 -5.80 -6.28
N ASP A 194 -21.99 -6.59 -6.26
CA ASP A 194 -20.60 -6.10 -6.27
C ASP A 194 -19.92 -6.24 -7.65
N ILE A 195 -20.58 -6.88 -8.63
CA ILE A 195 -20.09 -7.09 -10.01
C ILE A 195 -19.66 -5.77 -10.67
N TRP A 196 -20.41 -4.68 -10.47
CA TRP A 196 -20.10 -3.36 -11.06
C TRP A 196 -18.90 -2.65 -10.41
N THR A 197 -18.37 -3.19 -9.30
CA THR A 197 -17.12 -2.71 -8.68
C THR A 197 -15.88 -3.29 -9.37
N ALA A 198 -16.05 -4.37 -10.15
CA ALA A 198 -14.97 -5.06 -10.86
C ALA A 198 -14.26 -4.16 -11.88
N GLU A 199 -15.01 -3.33 -12.61
CA GLU A 199 -14.50 -2.48 -13.68
C GLU A 199 -13.55 -1.39 -13.14
N LYS A 200 -13.74 -0.94 -11.89
CA LYS A 200 -12.88 0.06 -11.25
C LYS A 200 -11.58 -0.52 -10.66
N LEU A 201 -11.43 -1.85 -10.61
CA LEU A 201 -10.34 -2.54 -9.92
C LEU A 201 -9.47 -3.40 -10.84
N ALA A 202 -9.83 -3.53 -12.12
CA ALA A 202 -9.01 -4.11 -13.19
C ALA A 202 -7.90 -3.13 -13.63
#